data_AF-A0A1Z5JXA1-F1
#
_entry.id   AF-A0A1Z5JXA1-F1
#
_cell.length_a   1.000
_cell.length_b   1.000
_cell.length_c   1.000
_cell.angle_alpha   90.00
_cell.angle_beta   90.00
_cell.angle_gamma   90.00
#
_symmetry.space_group_name_H-M   'P 1'
#
loop_
_entity.id
_entity.type
_entity.pdbx_description
1 polymer ?
#
loop_
_entity_poly.entity_id
_entity_poly.type
_entity_poly.pdbx_seq_one_letter_code
_entity_poly.pdbx_strand_id
1 'polypeptide(L)'
;MMRNHWLLFLILRHVPFVSGFSPVGTTVCTPCDVKTCSSRLYAYETEIGCATIAFASSHIAMSAIRNDLIDRIGDAAYQLNWVETGLKLPDIWPGDEAGQEIFPTKKIAGRQLYRIMYTIVSFSTLGTGFAYYLNALAEDPLTTLPNYEDVAIHYAIASLASGISLASLINPSPLSLVPVYEPYNNAKVDRHSAPIRRNDSRKLQAYGLTRITRHPLILPVVPWGFTTAIIMGGHVRDFLLFGILSLYALAGCAAQDLRVIRQEGSVGTVFNPEQSFLQDFFQQTSFIPFQAVLESRQSMDDIVKEVPWWALVVGTVVGYQIQQAFVSFLVENVGRAL
;
A
#
# COMPACT_ATOMS: atom_id res chain seq x y z
N MET A 1 -23.29 -19.88 -5.64
CA MET A 1 -22.23 -19.19 -6.42
C MET A 1 -20.88 -19.22 -5.67
N MET A 2 -20.43 -20.39 -5.18
CA MET A 2 -19.28 -20.52 -4.23
C MET A 2 -18.08 -21.33 -4.79
N ARG A 3 -18.01 -21.58 -6.10
CA ARG A 3 -17.07 -22.57 -6.66
C ARG A 3 -15.67 -22.02 -6.99
N ASN A 4 -15.44 -20.71 -6.91
CA ASN A 4 -14.18 -20.07 -7.34
C ASN A 4 -13.20 -19.70 -6.20
N HIS A 5 -13.49 -20.02 -4.94
CA HIS A 5 -12.58 -19.69 -3.81
C HIS A 5 -11.54 -20.78 -3.47
N TRP A 6 -11.68 -21.99 -4.05
CA TRP A 6 -10.80 -23.13 -3.75
C TRP A 6 -9.39 -23.00 -4.34
N LEU A 7 -9.23 -22.31 -5.47
CA LEU A 7 -7.93 -22.14 -6.13
C LEU A 7 -6.97 -21.26 -5.31
N LEU A 8 -7.49 -20.26 -4.59
CA LEU A 8 -6.66 -19.39 -3.72
C LEU A 8 -6.19 -20.13 -2.47
N PHE A 9 -7.03 -21.01 -1.92
CA PHE A 9 -6.67 -21.87 -0.78
C PHE A 9 -5.58 -22.90 -1.13
N LEU A 10 -5.58 -23.42 -2.36
CA LEU A 10 -4.55 -24.32 -2.85
C LEU A 10 -3.17 -23.64 -2.97
N ILE A 11 -3.13 -22.37 -3.39
CA ILE A 11 -1.89 -21.61 -3.48
C ILE A 11 -1.31 -21.33 -2.07
N LEU A 12 -2.16 -21.05 -1.08
CA LEU A 12 -1.71 -20.79 0.29
C LEU A 12 -1.27 -22.04 1.06
N ARG A 13 -1.78 -23.23 0.71
CA ARG A 13 -1.43 -24.50 1.38
C ARG A 13 0.02 -24.94 1.14
N HIS A 14 0.66 -24.44 0.09
CA HIS A 14 2.03 -24.80 -0.29
C HIS A 14 3.07 -23.75 0.09
N VAL A 15 2.69 -22.68 0.80
CA VAL A 15 3.68 -21.77 1.41
C VAL A 15 4.19 -22.44 2.68
N PRO A 16 5.45 -22.91 2.73
CA PRO A 16 5.99 -23.49 3.95
C PRO A 16 5.95 -22.43 5.05
N PHE A 17 5.23 -22.74 6.13
CA PHE A 17 5.28 -21.94 7.34
C PHE A 17 6.66 -22.20 7.96
N VAL A 18 7.65 -21.38 7.61
CA VAL A 18 9.01 -21.51 8.16
C VAL A 18 8.95 -21.07 9.62
N SER A 19 8.73 -22.04 10.51
CA SER A 19 8.81 -21.86 11.95
C SER A 19 10.28 -21.73 12.34
N GLY A 20 10.76 -20.49 12.43
CA GLY A 20 12.07 -20.20 13.01
C GLY A 20 12.71 -18.94 12.46
N PHE A 21 12.49 -17.82 13.13
CA PHE A 21 13.47 -16.74 13.16
C PHE A 21 14.73 -17.32 13.83
N SER A 22 15.65 -17.88 13.07
CA SER A 22 16.97 -18.22 13.59
C SER A 22 17.76 -16.90 13.68
N PRO A 23 18.23 -16.49 14.87
CA PRO A 23 19.01 -15.27 15.01
C PRO A 23 20.27 -15.39 14.16
N VAL A 24 20.54 -14.35 13.37
CA VAL A 24 21.69 -14.23 12.47
C VAL A 24 22.97 -14.55 13.25
N GLY A 25 23.49 -15.75 13.04
CA GLY A 25 24.77 -16.18 13.58
C GLY A 25 25.88 -15.54 12.76
N THR A 26 26.65 -14.65 13.37
CA THR A 26 27.90 -14.10 12.84
C THR A 26 28.98 -15.17 12.82
N THR A 27 28.95 -16.06 11.83
CA THR A 27 30.08 -16.94 11.52
C THR A 27 31.05 -16.21 10.61
N VAL A 28 32.25 -15.94 11.13
CA VAL A 28 33.40 -15.33 10.45
C VAL A 28 33.83 -16.22 9.28
N CYS A 29 33.88 -15.66 8.07
CA CYS A 29 34.15 -16.39 6.83
C CYS A 29 35.62 -16.80 6.67
N THR A 30 35.87 -18.10 6.49
CA THR A 30 37.03 -18.64 5.76
C THR A 30 36.89 -18.38 4.25
N PRO A 31 37.98 -18.35 3.46
CA PRO A 31 37.91 -18.08 2.02
C PRO A 31 37.02 -19.13 1.31
N CYS A 32 35.86 -18.68 0.81
CA CYS A 32 34.85 -19.52 0.18
C CYS A 32 35.22 -19.88 -1.27
N ASP A 33 34.95 -21.13 -1.64
CA ASP A 33 34.98 -21.62 -3.02
C ASP A 33 33.86 -20.93 -3.83
N VAL A 34 34.16 -20.46 -5.04
CA VAL A 34 33.24 -19.66 -5.89
C VAL A 34 31.90 -20.37 -6.11
N LYS A 35 31.87 -21.70 -6.12
CA LYS A 35 30.64 -22.51 -6.23
C LYS A 35 29.69 -22.34 -5.04
N THR A 36 30.21 -22.12 -3.84
CA THR A 36 29.38 -21.94 -2.63
C THR A 36 28.77 -20.55 -2.51
N CYS A 37 29.37 -19.53 -3.12
CA CYS A 37 28.81 -18.18 -3.13
C CYS A 37 27.56 -18.10 -4.03
N SER A 38 27.64 -18.67 -5.24
CA SER A 38 26.52 -18.68 -6.19
C SER A 38 25.27 -19.39 -5.66
N SER A 39 25.43 -20.49 -4.89
CA SER A 39 24.29 -21.21 -4.32
C SER A 39 23.56 -20.42 -3.22
N ARG A 40 24.28 -19.59 -2.46
CA ARG A 40 23.70 -18.79 -1.37
C ARG A 40 22.90 -17.61 -1.89
N LEU A 41 23.43 -16.86 -2.85
CA LEU A 41 22.68 -15.75 -3.45
C LEU A 41 21.40 -16.24 -4.13
N TYR A 42 21.47 -17.36 -4.87
CA TYR A 42 20.28 -17.98 -5.47
C TYR A 42 19.21 -18.35 -4.41
N ALA A 43 19.64 -18.87 -3.25
CA ALA A 43 18.74 -19.15 -2.14
C ALA A 43 18.08 -17.87 -1.63
N TYR A 44 18.84 -16.79 -1.42
CA TYR A 44 18.27 -15.51 -1.00
C TYR A 44 17.28 -14.94 -2.02
N GLU A 45 17.60 -14.97 -3.32
CA GLU A 45 16.68 -14.52 -4.37
C GLU A 45 15.38 -15.32 -4.35
N THR A 46 15.47 -16.64 -4.23
CA THR A 46 14.29 -17.51 -4.11
C THR A 46 13.44 -17.10 -2.90
N GLU A 47 14.05 -16.89 -1.74
CA GLU A 47 13.36 -16.49 -0.51
C GLU A 47 12.74 -15.08 -0.61
N ILE A 48 13.42 -14.11 -1.24
CA ILE A 48 12.87 -12.76 -1.50
C ILE A 48 11.61 -12.88 -2.37
N GLY A 49 11.70 -13.64 -3.46
CA GLY A 49 10.57 -13.88 -4.36
C GLY A 49 9.40 -14.54 -3.63
N CYS A 50 9.64 -15.62 -2.90
CA CYS A 50 8.64 -16.33 -2.12
C CYS A 50 7.96 -15.42 -1.07
N ALA A 51 8.73 -14.66 -0.29
CA ALA A 51 8.20 -13.77 0.73
C ALA A 51 7.39 -12.61 0.13
N THR A 52 7.85 -12.02 -0.98
CA THR A 52 7.15 -10.91 -1.63
C THR A 52 5.86 -11.38 -2.32
N ILE A 53 5.86 -12.59 -2.91
CA ILE A 53 4.64 -13.22 -3.42
C ILE A 53 3.68 -13.59 -2.29
N ALA A 54 4.18 -14.10 -1.15
CA ALA A 54 3.37 -14.38 0.03
C ALA A 54 2.72 -13.09 0.56
N PHE A 55 3.46 -11.98 0.61
CA PHE A 55 2.91 -10.66 0.93
C PHE A 55 1.79 -10.27 -0.03
N ALA A 56 2.05 -10.27 -1.34
CA ALA A 56 1.09 -9.85 -2.35
C ALA A 56 -0.17 -10.71 -2.35
N SER A 57 -0.01 -12.04 -2.33
CA SER A 57 -1.13 -12.99 -2.33
C SER A 57 -1.95 -12.93 -1.04
N SER A 58 -1.32 -12.84 0.14
CA SER A 58 -2.04 -12.73 1.42
C SER A 58 -2.83 -11.43 1.50
N HIS A 59 -2.26 -10.31 1.03
CA HIS A 59 -2.96 -9.04 0.93
C HIS A 59 -4.21 -9.14 0.04
N ILE A 60 -4.07 -9.65 -1.19
CA ILE A 60 -5.18 -9.80 -2.13
C ILE A 60 -6.24 -10.76 -1.56
N ALA A 61 -5.82 -11.88 -0.98
CA ALA A 61 -6.70 -12.87 -0.37
C ALA A 61 -7.51 -12.28 0.79
N MET A 62 -6.85 -11.69 1.78
CA MET A 62 -7.50 -11.06 2.93
C MET A 62 -8.43 -9.91 2.51
N SER A 63 -8.11 -9.24 1.41
CA SER A 63 -8.91 -8.17 0.83
C SER A 63 -10.18 -8.73 0.13
N ALA A 64 -10.10 -9.90 -0.48
CA ALA A 64 -11.23 -10.59 -1.11
C ALA A 64 -12.24 -11.15 -0.11
N ILE A 65 -11.78 -11.73 1.00
CA ILE A 65 -12.65 -12.31 2.06
C ILE A 65 -12.84 -11.37 3.25
N ARG A 66 -12.61 -10.07 3.05
CA ARG A 66 -12.53 -9.08 4.13
C ARG A 66 -13.78 -9.00 4.99
N ASN A 67 -14.96 -8.93 4.38
CA ASN A 67 -16.22 -8.74 5.13
C ASN A 67 -16.50 -9.97 6.00
N ASP A 68 -16.33 -11.18 5.44
CA ASP A 68 -16.44 -12.43 6.19
C ASP A 68 -15.46 -12.50 7.37
N LEU A 69 -14.20 -12.07 7.18
CA LEU A 69 -13.22 -12.00 8.25
C LEU A 69 -13.61 -11.00 9.33
N ILE A 70 -14.04 -9.80 8.94
CA ILE A 70 -14.50 -8.76 9.87
C ILE A 70 -15.67 -9.27 10.71
N ASP A 71 -16.67 -9.89 10.08
CA ASP A 71 -17.84 -10.40 10.78
C ASP A 71 -17.44 -11.50 11.76
N ARG A 72 -16.74 -12.55 11.30
CA ARG A 72 -16.29 -13.66 12.17
C ARG A 72 -15.42 -13.22 13.34
N ILE A 73 -14.49 -12.28 13.11
CA ILE A 73 -13.64 -11.74 14.18
C ILE A 73 -14.48 -10.89 15.14
N GLY A 74 -15.46 -10.14 14.65
CA GLY A 74 -16.41 -9.41 15.47
C GLY A 74 -17.26 -10.34 16.34
N ASP A 75 -17.79 -11.44 15.78
CA ASP A 75 -18.50 -12.51 16.51
C ASP A 75 -17.65 -13.07 17.65
N ALA A 76 -16.39 -13.40 17.35
CA ALA A 76 -15.46 -13.91 18.35
C ALA A 76 -15.18 -12.88 19.46
N ALA A 77 -14.94 -11.62 19.11
CA ALA A 77 -14.74 -10.55 20.09
C ALA A 77 -15.96 -10.34 21.00
N TYR A 78 -17.16 -10.46 20.43
CA TYR A 78 -18.41 -10.39 21.19
C TYR A 78 -18.54 -11.59 22.16
N GLN A 79 -18.27 -12.81 21.70
CA GLN A 79 -18.29 -14.02 22.54
C GLN A 79 -17.27 -13.97 23.69
N LEU A 80 -16.15 -13.26 23.51
CA LEU A 80 -15.12 -13.04 24.52
C LEU A 80 -15.43 -11.87 25.47
N ASN A 81 -16.61 -11.24 25.36
CA ASN A 81 -17.00 -10.04 26.12
C ASN A 81 -16.00 -8.87 25.97
N TRP A 82 -15.41 -8.70 24.78
CA TRP A 82 -14.53 -7.56 24.49
C TRP A 82 -15.29 -6.33 23.97
N VAL A 83 -16.52 -6.53 23.49
CA VAL A 83 -17.41 -5.49 22.98
C VAL A 83 -18.14 -4.81 24.15
N GLU A 84 -18.36 -3.50 24.09
CA GLU A 84 -19.08 -2.71 25.13
C GLU A 84 -18.42 -2.77 26.52
N THR A 85 -17.10 -2.90 26.58
CA THR A 85 -16.34 -2.98 27.84
C THR A 85 -16.16 -1.63 28.54
N GLY A 86 -16.52 -0.51 27.89
CA GLY A 86 -16.22 0.83 28.39
C GLY A 86 -14.74 1.22 28.33
N LEU A 87 -13.87 0.36 27.78
CA LEU A 87 -12.45 0.67 27.56
C LEU A 87 -12.32 1.75 26.49
N LYS A 88 -11.82 2.92 26.88
CA LYS A 88 -11.61 4.06 25.99
C LYS A 88 -10.21 4.05 25.40
N LEU A 89 -10.08 4.58 24.18
CA LEU A 89 -8.77 4.89 23.63
C LEU A 89 -8.09 6.01 24.44
N PRO A 90 -6.75 6.08 24.46
CA PRO A 90 -6.04 7.22 25.04
C PRO A 90 -6.40 8.52 24.32
N ASP A 91 -6.52 9.62 25.06
CA ASP A 91 -6.89 10.96 24.54
C ASP A 91 -5.94 11.48 23.43
N ILE A 92 -4.76 10.88 23.29
CA ILE A 92 -3.77 11.22 22.25
C ILE A 92 -4.09 10.59 20.87
N TRP A 93 -5.12 9.76 20.75
CA TRP A 93 -5.40 9.07 19.49
C TRP A 93 -6.04 10.01 18.46
N PRO A 94 -5.39 10.25 17.30
CA PRO A 94 -5.87 11.23 16.33
C PRO A 94 -7.20 10.77 15.69
N GLY A 95 -8.19 11.69 15.68
CA GLY A 95 -9.55 11.45 15.17
C GLY A 95 -10.62 11.25 16.24
N ASP A 96 -10.28 11.42 17.52
CA ASP A 96 -11.17 11.21 18.66
C ASP A 96 -11.42 12.51 19.44
N GLU A 97 -12.52 13.22 19.13
CA GLU A 97 -12.98 14.35 19.96
C GLU A 97 -14.01 13.90 21.02
N ALA A 98 -14.29 12.60 21.20
CA ALA A 98 -15.45 12.16 21.98
C ALA A 98 -15.28 10.86 22.79
N GLY A 99 -14.05 10.49 23.19
CA GLY A 99 -13.81 9.40 24.14
C GLY A 99 -14.41 8.07 23.69
N GLN A 100 -14.16 7.70 22.42
CA GLN A 100 -14.74 6.50 21.85
C GLN A 100 -14.19 5.24 22.53
N GLU A 101 -15.09 4.32 22.84
CA GLU A 101 -14.70 2.99 23.27
C GLU A 101 -13.87 2.31 22.16
N ILE A 102 -12.94 1.44 22.56
CA ILE A 102 -12.10 0.67 21.64
C ILE A 102 -12.99 -0.24 20.77
N PHE A 103 -13.98 -0.88 21.38
CA PHE A 103 -14.89 -1.85 20.76
C PHE A 103 -16.37 -1.57 21.11
N PRO A 104 -16.95 -0.45 20.66
CA PRO A 104 -18.31 -0.04 21.02
C PRO A 104 -19.38 -0.92 20.38
N THR A 105 -19.05 -1.58 19.27
CA THR A 105 -19.95 -2.51 18.59
C THR A 105 -19.15 -3.67 18.02
N LYS A 106 -19.82 -4.82 17.86
CA LYS A 106 -19.30 -6.02 17.19
C LYS A 106 -18.64 -5.71 15.83
N LYS A 107 -19.28 -4.87 15.02
CA LYS A 107 -18.79 -4.48 13.68
C LYS A 107 -17.53 -3.63 13.73
N ILE A 108 -17.45 -2.70 14.68
CA ILE A 108 -16.25 -1.86 14.87
C ILE A 108 -15.11 -2.72 15.41
N ALA A 109 -15.37 -3.61 16.38
CA ALA A 109 -14.40 -4.55 16.90
C ALA A 109 -13.80 -5.43 15.79
N GLY A 110 -14.65 -6.07 14.98
CA GLY A 110 -14.23 -6.87 13.84
C GLY A 110 -13.35 -6.09 12.85
N ARG A 111 -13.68 -4.82 12.57
CA ARG A 111 -12.87 -3.95 11.68
C ARG A 111 -11.49 -3.64 12.25
N GLN A 112 -11.40 -3.30 13.53
CA GLN A 112 -10.12 -2.95 14.17
C GLN A 112 -9.23 -4.18 14.31
N LEU A 113 -9.78 -5.30 14.77
CA LEU A 113 -9.05 -6.55 14.88
C LEU A 113 -8.61 -7.08 13.51
N TYR A 114 -9.44 -6.96 12.47
CA TYR A 114 -9.04 -7.24 11.10
C TYR A 114 -7.85 -6.39 10.67
N ARG A 115 -7.85 -5.07 10.96
CA ARG A 115 -6.72 -4.19 10.62
C ARG A 115 -5.45 -4.60 11.34
N ILE A 116 -5.52 -4.93 12.63
CA ILE A 116 -4.37 -5.42 13.41
C ILE A 116 -3.82 -6.70 12.79
N MET A 117 -4.68 -7.70 12.56
CA MET A 117 -4.30 -8.97 11.93
C MET A 117 -3.67 -8.75 10.56
N TYR A 118 -4.31 -7.93 9.73
CA TYR A 118 -3.82 -7.58 8.40
C TYR A 118 -2.43 -6.94 8.50
N THR A 119 -2.24 -5.92 9.35
CA THR A 119 -0.96 -5.27 9.56
C THR A 119 0.13 -6.24 10.02
N ILE A 120 -0.18 -7.16 10.94
CA ILE A 120 0.78 -8.18 11.39
C ILE A 120 1.20 -9.09 10.23
N VAL A 121 0.24 -9.60 9.46
CA VAL A 121 0.53 -10.47 8.31
C VAL A 121 1.33 -9.73 7.25
N SER A 122 0.93 -8.50 6.90
CA SER A 122 1.63 -7.63 5.96
C SER A 122 3.06 -7.34 6.39
N PHE A 123 3.25 -6.94 7.65
CA PHE A 123 4.57 -6.61 8.19
C PHE A 123 5.46 -7.85 8.26
N SER A 124 4.93 -9.00 8.69
CA SER A 124 5.71 -10.23 8.81
C SER A 124 6.18 -10.73 7.43
N THR A 125 5.28 -10.75 6.45
CA THR A 125 5.60 -11.24 5.09
C THR A 125 6.55 -10.30 4.35
N LEU A 126 6.25 -8.99 4.33
CA LEU A 126 7.11 -8.00 3.68
C LEU A 126 8.44 -7.81 4.41
N GLY A 127 8.42 -7.77 5.74
CA GLY A 127 9.61 -7.63 6.57
C GLY A 127 10.57 -8.82 6.40
N THR A 128 10.03 -10.03 6.23
CA THR A 128 10.85 -11.21 5.90
C THR A 128 11.50 -11.07 4.53
N GLY A 129 10.75 -10.66 3.50
CA GLY A 129 11.30 -10.42 2.17
C GLY A 129 12.38 -9.34 2.16
N PHE A 130 12.17 -8.25 2.93
CA PHE A 130 13.16 -7.20 3.10
C PHE A 130 14.40 -7.68 3.86
N ALA A 131 14.26 -8.49 4.90
CA ALA A 131 15.40 -9.06 5.62
C ALA A 131 16.28 -9.94 4.72
N TYR A 132 15.67 -10.80 3.89
CA TYR A 132 16.43 -11.56 2.89
C TYR A 132 17.07 -10.68 1.84
N TYR A 133 16.40 -9.60 1.42
CA TYR A 133 16.95 -8.62 0.52
C TYR A 133 18.22 -7.95 1.10
N LEU A 134 18.19 -7.53 2.36
CA LEU A 134 19.36 -6.97 3.04
C LEU A 134 20.51 -7.98 3.11
N ASN A 135 20.23 -9.25 3.42
CA ASN A 135 21.26 -10.30 3.40
C ASN A 135 21.81 -10.54 1.98
N ALA A 136 20.95 -10.45 0.96
CA ALA A 136 21.37 -10.61 -0.42
C ALA A 136 22.27 -9.47 -0.91
N LEU A 137 22.07 -8.23 -0.44
CA LEU A 137 22.92 -7.08 -0.78
C LEU A 137 24.38 -7.27 -0.36
N ALA A 138 24.60 -8.14 0.61
CA ALA A 138 25.91 -8.50 1.16
C ALA A 138 26.69 -9.47 0.23
N GLU A 139 26.01 -10.13 -0.71
CA GLU A 139 26.63 -11.08 -1.63
C GLU A 139 26.95 -10.41 -2.98
N ASP A 140 28.04 -10.85 -3.60
CA ASP A 140 28.43 -10.41 -4.95
C ASP A 140 27.33 -10.75 -5.96
N PRO A 141 26.95 -9.82 -6.85
CA PRO A 141 25.88 -10.05 -7.80
C PRO A 141 26.26 -11.13 -8.83
N LEU A 142 25.33 -12.07 -9.09
CA LEU A 142 25.49 -13.10 -10.14
C LEU A 142 25.51 -12.50 -11.55
N THR A 143 24.75 -11.43 -11.76
CA THR A 143 24.61 -10.76 -13.05
C THR A 143 24.59 -9.25 -12.83
N THR A 144 25.59 -8.55 -13.33
CA THR A 144 25.53 -7.10 -13.48
C THR A 144 24.71 -6.78 -14.72
N LEU A 145 23.52 -6.18 -14.56
CA LEU A 145 22.84 -5.56 -15.71
C LEU A 145 23.70 -4.42 -16.25
N PRO A 146 23.61 -4.09 -17.55
CA PRO A 146 24.44 -3.06 -18.18
C PRO A 146 24.36 -1.73 -17.43
N ASN A 147 25.48 -1.02 -17.38
CA ASN A 147 25.60 0.32 -16.79
C ASN A 147 24.48 1.23 -17.31
N TYR A 148 23.55 1.60 -16.45
CA TYR A 148 22.49 2.55 -16.77
C TYR A 148 23.04 3.95 -16.57
N GLU A 149 23.47 4.60 -17.65
CA GLU A 149 24.01 5.98 -17.66
C GLU A 149 23.03 7.04 -17.15
N ASP A 150 21.78 6.68 -16.80
CA ASP A 150 20.74 7.62 -16.37
C ASP A 150 20.22 7.37 -14.94
N VAL A 151 21.08 7.10 -13.95
CA VAL A 151 20.64 7.01 -12.53
C VAL A 151 19.84 8.26 -12.11
N ALA A 152 20.21 9.44 -12.62
CA ALA A 152 19.52 10.70 -12.35
C ALA A 152 18.04 10.70 -12.80
N ILE A 153 17.72 10.14 -13.98
CA ILE A 153 16.32 10.10 -14.45
C ILE A 153 15.46 9.19 -13.57
N HIS A 154 16.04 8.09 -13.09
CA HIS A 154 15.36 7.15 -12.21
C HIS A 154 15.08 7.78 -10.85
N TYR A 155 16.04 8.53 -10.28
CA TYR A 155 15.79 9.32 -9.08
C TYR A 155 14.69 10.36 -9.29
N ALA A 156 14.68 11.05 -10.43
CA ALA A 156 13.64 12.03 -10.75
C ALA A 156 12.25 11.36 -10.81
N ILE A 157 12.13 10.21 -11.47
CA ILE A 157 10.88 9.44 -11.55
C ILE A 157 10.44 8.95 -10.16
N ALA A 158 11.34 8.34 -9.38
CA ALA A 158 11.04 7.87 -8.03
C ALA A 158 10.56 9.03 -7.13
N SER A 159 11.25 10.18 -7.19
CA SER A 159 10.92 11.37 -6.41
C SER A 159 9.59 11.98 -6.84
N LEU A 160 9.32 12.06 -8.15
CA LEU A 160 8.04 12.53 -8.67
C LEU A 160 6.90 11.60 -8.25
N ALA A 161 7.11 10.28 -8.31
CA ALA A 161 6.14 9.29 -7.86
C ALA A 161 5.80 9.47 -6.38
N SER A 162 6.81 9.60 -5.50
CA SER A 162 6.60 9.94 -4.09
C SER A 162 5.86 11.26 -3.92
N GLY A 163 6.19 12.28 -4.72
CA GLY A 163 5.51 13.57 -4.70
C GLY A 163 4.03 13.47 -5.07
N ILE A 164 3.68 12.67 -6.08
CA ILE A 164 2.29 12.41 -6.44
C ILE A 164 1.57 11.68 -5.30
N SER A 165 2.18 10.65 -4.70
CA SER A 165 1.59 9.95 -3.55
C SER A 165 1.36 10.89 -2.35
N LEU A 166 2.33 11.74 -2.00
CA LEU A 166 2.20 12.71 -0.91
C LEU A 166 1.14 13.78 -1.22
N ALA A 167 1.14 14.34 -2.43
CA ALA A 167 0.12 15.30 -2.87
C ALA A 167 -1.28 14.68 -2.89
N SER A 168 -1.39 13.37 -3.14
CA SER A 168 -2.68 12.67 -3.11
C SER A 168 -3.27 12.55 -1.69
N LEU A 169 -2.45 12.65 -0.62
CA LEU A 169 -2.94 12.61 0.76
C LEU A 169 -3.85 13.80 1.07
N ILE A 170 -3.61 14.94 0.42
CA ILE A 170 -4.45 16.14 0.53
C ILE A 170 -5.49 16.23 -0.60
N ASN A 171 -5.45 15.34 -1.59
CA ASN A 171 -6.42 15.30 -2.68
C ASN A 171 -7.71 14.60 -2.20
N PRO A 172 -8.89 15.21 -2.40
CA PRO A 172 -10.14 14.50 -2.13
C PRO A 172 -10.25 13.30 -3.08
N SER A 173 -10.50 12.12 -2.53
CA SER A 173 -10.70 10.89 -3.29
C SER A 173 -11.60 9.95 -2.48
N PRO A 174 -12.50 9.21 -3.14
CA PRO A 174 -13.37 8.26 -2.44
C PRO A 174 -12.58 7.04 -1.96
N LEU A 175 -11.37 6.86 -2.51
CA LEU A 175 -10.43 5.80 -2.17
C LEU A 175 -9.32 6.30 -1.22
N SER A 176 -9.41 7.55 -0.75
CA SER A 176 -8.49 8.10 0.23
C SER A 176 -8.66 7.38 1.58
N LEU A 177 -7.54 7.06 2.24
CA LEU A 177 -7.51 6.42 3.57
C LEU A 177 -8.05 7.30 4.69
N VAL A 178 -8.28 8.58 4.41
CA VAL A 178 -8.69 9.55 5.42
C VAL A 178 -10.19 9.37 5.73
N PRO A 179 -10.57 9.19 7.01
CA PRO A 179 -11.95 8.94 7.39
C PRO A 179 -12.94 10.01 6.90
N VAL A 180 -14.22 9.63 6.81
CA VAL A 180 -15.34 10.54 6.57
C VAL A 180 -15.55 11.35 7.84
N TYR A 181 -15.52 12.68 7.74
CA TYR A 181 -15.53 13.58 8.89
C TYR A 181 -16.89 14.25 9.16
N GLU A 182 -17.89 14.13 8.27
CA GLU A 182 -19.18 14.77 8.51
C GLU A 182 -20.35 13.78 8.57
N PRO A 183 -21.01 13.63 9.74
CA PRO A 183 -22.38 13.17 9.77
C PRO A 183 -23.28 14.27 9.18
N TYR A 184 -24.03 13.92 8.14
CA TYR A 184 -24.95 14.79 7.38
C TYR A 184 -26.10 15.41 8.21
N ASN A 185 -26.16 15.16 9.51
CA ASN A 185 -27.25 15.66 10.34
C ASN A 185 -26.86 16.97 11.02
N ASN A 186 -27.60 18.01 10.66
CA ASN A 186 -27.61 19.41 11.12
C ASN A 186 -27.74 19.63 12.65
N ALA A 187 -27.14 18.78 13.50
CA ALA A 187 -26.94 19.11 14.89
C ALA A 187 -25.95 20.28 14.93
N LYS A 188 -26.26 21.31 15.74
CA LYS A 188 -25.40 22.48 15.97
C LYS A 188 -24.03 22.03 16.50
N VAL A 189 -23.12 21.65 15.62
CA VAL A 189 -21.74 21.36 15.99
C VAL A 189 -21.06 22.69 16.24
N ASP A 190 -20.60 22.86 17.49
CA ASP A 190 -19.94 24.06 17.99
C ASP A 190 -18.87 24.54 17.02
N ARG A 191 -18.88 25.84 16.70
CA ARG A 191 -17.95 26.48 15.75
C ARG A 191 -16.52 26.62 16.30
N HIS A 192 -16.18 25.91 17.36
CA HIS A 192 -14.91 26.09 18.09
C HIS A 192 -13.97 24.88 18.00
N SER A 193 -14.41 23.74 17.47
CA SER A 193 -13.52 22.62 17.16
C SER A 193 -13.04 22.69 15.69
N ALA A 194 -11.72 22.80 15.54
CA ALA A 194 -10.89 22.76 14.33
C ALA A 194 -11.20 23.75 13.17
N PRO A 195 -10.24 24.63 12.77
CA PRO A 195 -10.40 25.56 11.64
C PRO A 195 -10.41 24.89 10.24
N ILE A 196 -10.26 23.56 10.14
CA ILE A 196 -10.19 22.84 8.87
C ILE A 196 -11.43 21.95 8.71
N ARG A 197 -12.47 22.47 8.05
CA ARG A 197 -13.65 21.67 7.66
C ARG A 197 -13.41 21.04 6.29
N ARG A 198 -13.52 19.71 6.21
CA ARG A 198 -13.35 18.97 4.96
C ARG A 198 -14.71 18.73 4.30
N ASN A 199 -14.90 19.24 3.08
CA ASN A 199 -16.10 18.98 2.31
C ASN A 199 -16.06 17.57 1.69
N ASP A 200 -16.68 16.60 2.36
CA ASP A 200 -16.69 15.20 1.94
C ASP A 200 -17.50 14.93 0.65
N SER A 201 -18.39 15.85 0.24
CA SER A 201 -19.10 15.74 -1.05
C SER A 201 -18.15 15.72 -2.25
N ARG A 202 -16.99 16.38 -2.12
CA ARG A 202 -15.95 16.38 -3.17
C ARG A 202 -15.22 15.04 -3.29
N LYS A 203 -15.32 14.14 -2.30
CA LYS A 203 -14.69 12.81 -2.39
C LYS A 203 -15.29 11.99 -3.52
N LEU A 204 -16.54 12.23 -3.91
CA LEU A 204 -17.21 11.47 -4.98
C LEU A 204 -17.17 12.18 -6.34
N GLN A 205 -16.38 13.24 -6.48
CA GLN A 205 -16.23 13.98 -7.74
C GLN A 205 -14.81 13.81 -8.28
N ALA A 206 -14.66 13.77 -9.60
CA ALA A 206 -13.35 13.80 -10.22
C ALA A 206 -12.74 15.19 -9.99
N TYR A 207 -11.71 15.27 -9.14
CA TYR A 207 -11.07 16.51 -8.75
C TYR A 207 -9.56 16.35 -8.54
N GLY A 208 -8.79 17.33 -9.00
CA GLY A 208 -7.34 17.38 -8.86
C GLY A 208 -6.66 16.13 -9.44
N LEU A 209 -5.85 15.44 -8.63
CA LEU A 209 -5.08 14.27 -9.08
C LEU A 209 -5.96 13.08 -9.51
N THR A 210 -7.21 13.01 -9.05
CA THR A 210 -8.13 11.93 -9.48
C THR A 210 -8.57 12.05 -10.94
N ARG A 211 -8.43 13.24 -11.55
CA ARG A 211 -8.64 13.45 -13.00
C ARG A 211 -7.52 12.82 -13.85
N ILE A 212 -6.33 12.66 -13.28
CA ILE A 212 -5.20 11.98 -13.94
C ILE A 212 -5.38 10.46 -13.85
N THR A 213 -5.58 9.94 -12.64
CA THR A 213 -5.88 8.52 -12.40
C THR A 213 -6.78 8.38 -11.19
N ARG A 214 -7.64 7.38 -11.17
CA ARG A 214 -8.51 7.04 -10.03
C ARG A 214 -7.72 6.65 -8.78
N HIS A 215 -6.47 6.20 -8.95
CA HIS A 215 -5.62 5.66 -7.87
C HIS A 215 -4.37 6.50 -7.61
N PRO A 216 -4.49 7.83 -7.37
CA PRO A 216 -3.32 8.72 -7.33
C PRO A 216 -2.40 8.48 -6.12
N LEU A 217 -2.88 7.78 -5.09
CA LEU A 217 -2.08 7.46 -3.91
C LEU A 217 -1.16 6.27 -4.11
N ILE A 218 -1.69 5.20 -4.68
CA ILE A 218 -1.02 3.89 -4.70
C ILE A 218 -0.41 3.59 -6.07
N LEU A 219 -0.97 4.09 -7.17
CA LEU A 219 -0.44 3.83 -8.50
C LEU A 219 0.97 4.40 -8.74
N PRO A 220 1.40 5.53 -8.13
CA PRO A 220 2.79 5.97 -8.20
C PRO A 220 3.80 4.99 -7.60
N VAL A 221 3.38 4.03 -6.77
CA VAL A 221 4.26 2.94 -6.28
C VAL A 221 4.83 2.12 -7.45
N VAL A 222 4.10 2.02 -8.57
CA VAL A 222 4.54 1.26 -9.76
C VAL A 222 5.83 1.83 -10.37
N PRO A 223 5.87 3.10 -10.84
CA PRO A 223 7.12 3.68 -11.32
C PRO A 223 8.17 3.81 -10.22
N TRP A 224 7.79 4.09 -8.97
CA TRP A 224 8.75 4.14 -7.85
C TRP A 224 9.47 2.80 -7.64
N GLY A 225 8.76 1.68 -7.58
CA GLY A 225 9.36 0.37 -7.33
C GLY A 225 10.25 -0.09 -8.48
N PHE A 226 9.83 0.11 -9.74
CA PHE A 226 10.67 -0.25 -10.89
C PHE A 226 11.94 0.60 -10.96
N THR A 227 11.83 1.91 -10.75
CA THR A 227 13.00 2.79 -10.79
C THR A 227 13.92 2.59 -9.59
N THR A 228 13.37 2.27 -8.41
CA THR A 228 14.16 1.86 -7.24
C THR A 228 14.94 0.58 -7.51
N ALA A 229 14.33 -0.43 -8.15
CA ALA A 229 15.05 -1.64 -8.54
C ALA A 229 16.26 -1.32 -9.43
N ILE A 230 16.11 -0.40 -10.39
CA ILE A 230 17.19 0.04 -11.27
C ILE A 230 18.26 0.84 -10.51
N ILE A 231 17.86 1.76 -9.62
CA ILE A 231 18.79 2.55 -8.78
C ILE A 231 19.67 1.66 -7.91
N MET A 232 19.13 0.53 -7.41
CA MET A 232 19.86 -0.44 -6.59
C MET A 232 20.83 -1.33 -7.37
N GLY A 233 20.89 -1.17 -8.69
CA GLY A 233 21.78 -1.89 -9.60
C GLY A 233 21.06 -2.83 -10.57
N GLY A 234 19.73 -2.95 -10.48
CA GLY A 234 18.92 -3.70 -11.44
C GLY A 234 19.12 -5.22 -11.35
N HIS A 235 19.63 -5.75 -10.24
CA HIS A 235 19.82 -7.18 -10.08
C HIS A 235 18.48 -7.91 -9.96
N VAL A 236 18.49 -9.23 -10.12
CA VAL A 236 17.27 -10.05 -9.96
C VAL A 236 16.66 -9.85 -8.58
N ARG A 237 17.48 -9.87 -7.50
CA ARG A 237 17.04 -9.52 -6.14
C ARG A 237 16.28 -8.19 -6.03
N ASP A 238 16.69 -7.16 -6.78
CA ASP A 238 16.08 -5.82 -6.73
C ASP A 238 14.68 -5.83 -7.35
N PHE A 239 14.52 -6.52 -8.49
CA PHE A 239 13.22 -6.69 -9.14
C PHE A 239 12.29 -7.66 -8.39
N LEU A 240 12.84 -8.67 -7.74
CA LEU A 240 12.04 -9.60 -6.92
C LEU A 240 11.37 -8.89 -5.75
N LEU A 241 12.06 -7.95 -5.10
CA LEU A 241 11.44 -7.14 -4.06
C LEU A 241 10.60 -6.01 -4.66
N PHE A 242 11.23 -5.03 -5.30
CA PHE A 242 10.55 -3.78 -5.68
C PHE A 242 9.67 -3.94 -6.92
N GLY A 243 10.07 -4.77 -7.88
CA GLY A 243 9.28 -5.06 -9.07
C GLY A 243 8.00 -5.84 -8.76
N ILE A 244 8.06 -6.87 -7.91
CA ILE A 244 6.85 -7.58 -7.47
C ILE A 244 5.95 -6.67 -6.66
N LEU A 245 6.49 -5.79 -5.80
CA LEU A 245 5.69 -4.77 -5.10
C LEU A 245 4.98 -3.81 -6.07
N SER A 246 5.63 -3.40 -7.16
CA SER A 246 5.00 -2.62 -8.23
C SER A 246 3.85 -3.37 -8.88
N LEU A 247 4.04 -4.65 -9.23
CA LEU A 247 2.98 -5.48 -9.81
C LEU A 247 1.83 -5.69 -8.83
N TYR A 248 2.14 -5.88 -7.55
CA TYR A 248 1.15 -5.95 -6.48
C TYR A 248 0.33 -4.67 -6.38
N ALA A 249 0.95 -3.48 -6.43
CA ALA A 249 0.23 -2.22 -6.40
C ALA A 249 -0.76 -2.11 -7.57
N LEU A 250 -0.32 -2.47 -8.79
CA LEU A 250 -1.16 -2.48 -9.98
C LEU A 250 -2.35 -3.44 -9.84
N ALA A 251 -2.09 -4.68 -9.43
CA ALA A 251 -3.12 -5.70 -9.21
C ALA A 251 -4.08 -5.32 -8.08
N GLY A 252 -3.57 -4.69 -7.03
CA GLY A 252 -4.34 -4.18 -5.89
C GLY A 252 -5.33 -3.11 -6.31
N CYS A 253 -4.90 -2.13 -7.10
CA CYS A 253 -5.79 -1.12 -7.70
C CYS A 253 -6.88 -1.75 -8.56
N ALA A 254 -6.51 -2.71 -9.42
CA ALA A 254 -7.45 -3.38 -10.32
C ALA A 254 -8.49 -4.19 -9.53
N ALA A 255 -8.05 -4.89 -8.48
CA ALA A 255 -8.93 -5.63 -7.59
C ALA A 255 -9.83 -4.70 -6.76
N GLN A 256 -9.37 -3.50 -6.39
CA GLN A 256 -10.21 -2.48 -5.76
C GLN A 256 -11.33 -2.03 -6.71
N ASP A 257 -11.00 -1.71 -7.97
CA ASP A 257 -12.00 -1.31 -8.97
C ASP A 257 -13.01 -2.42 -9.25
N LEU A 258 -12.56 -3.67 -9.39
CA LEU A 258 -13.44 -4.82 -9.62
C LEU A 258 -14.45 -5.01 -8.48
N ARG A 259 -14.03 -4.83 -7.22
CA ARG A 259 -14.94 -4.96 -6.07
C ARG A 259 -15.98 -3.86 -6.05
N VAL A 260 -15.59 -2.64 -6.39
CA VAL A 260 -16.52 -1.53 -6.51
C VAL A 260 -17.53 -1.86 -7.61
N ILE A 261 -17.08 -2.25 -8.82
CA ILE A 261 -17.96 -2.65 -9.94
C ILE A 261 -18.90 -3.79 -9.58
N ARG A 262 -18.43 -4.80 -8.84
CA ARG A 262 -19.23 -5.95 -8.39
C ARG A 262 -20.12 -5.68 -7.18
N GLN A 263 -20.11 -4.45 -6.66
CA GLN A 263 -20.88 -4.04 -5.49
C GLN A 263 -20.54 -4.88 -4.24
N GLU A 264 -19.33 -5.44 -4.16
CA GLU A 264 -18.87 -6.34 -3.08
C GLU A 264 -18.57 -5.60 -1.76
N GLY A 265 -18.93 -4.31 -1.67
CA GLY A 265 -18.79 -3.49 -0.46
C GLY A 265 -17.35 -3.39 0.03
N SER A 266 -16.56 -2.56 -0.65
CA SER A 266 -15.34 -2.00 -0.08
C SER A 266 -15.67 -0.74 0.72
N VAL A 267 -14.84 -0.41 1.72
CA VAL A 267 -14.99 0.68 2.72
C VAL A 267 -15.89 1.83 2.27
N GLY A 268 -17.16 1.82 2.70
CA GLY A 268 -18.04 2.98 2.54
C GLY A 268 -18.40 3.36 1.09
N THR A 269 -18.06 2.53 0.09
CA THR A 269 -18.35 2.76 -1.33
C THR A 269 -18.99 1.51 -1.92
N VAL A 270 -20.20 1.18 -1.49
CA VAL A 270 -21.08 0.29 -2.25
C VAL A 270 -21.78 1.17 -3.27
N PHE A 271 -21.88 0.76 -4.54
CA PHE A 271 -22.86 1.39 -5.44
C PHE A 271 -24.26 1.09 -4.90
N ASN A 272 -24.76 1.95 -4.02
CA ASN A 272 -26.19 1.96 -3.77
C ASN A 272 -26.85 2.47 -5.06
N PRO A 273 -27.97 1.88 -5.52
CA PRO A 273 -28.72 2.36 -6.69
C PRO A 273 -29.13 3.84 -6.58
N GLU A 274 -29.17 4.38 -5.36
CA GLU A 274 -29.45 5.78 -5.05
C GLU A 274 -28.21 6.70 -5.09
N GLN A 275 -27.00 6.15 -5.20
CA GLN A 275 -25.73 6.89 -5.21
C GLN A 275 -25.16 7.01 -6.64
N SER A 276 -25.76 7.89 -7.46
CA SER A 276 -25.27 8.21 -8.82
C SER A 276 -23.82 8.71 -8.81
N PHE A 277 -23.40 9.41 -7.76
CA PHE A 277 -22.11 10.09 -7.69
C PHE A 277 -20.89 9.17 -7.82
N LEU A 278 -20.92 7.95 -7.23
CA LEU A 278 -19.79 7.02 -7.38
C LEU A 278 -19.70 6.50 -8.81
N GLN A 279 -20.85 6.31 -9.47
CA GLN A 279 -20.89 5.85 -10.86
C GLN A 279 -20.37 6.94 -11.77
N ASP A 280 -20.80 8.18 -11.54
CA ASP A 280 -20.30 9.37 -12.23
C ASP A 280 -18.78 9.50 -12.05
N PHE A 281 -18.26 9.31 -10.84
CA PHE A 281 -16.82 9.31 -10.58
C PHE A 281 -16.07 8.27 -11.40
N PHE A 282 -16.57 7.02 -11.45
CA PHE A 282 -15.95 5.96 -12.26
C PHE A 282 -16.05 6.26 -13.76
N GLN A 283 -17.17 6.82 -14.21
CA GLN A 283 -17.37 7.26 -15.59
C GLN A 283 -16.53 8.48 -15.97
N GLN A 284 -16.06 9.28 -15.02
CA GLN A 284 -15.26 10.46 -15.27
C GLN A 284 -13.75 10.22 -15.14
N THR A 285 -13.35 9.16 -14.42
CA THR A 285 -11.94 8.86 -14.13
C THR A 285 -11.45 7.60 -14.85
N SER A 286 -10.14 7.43 -14.95
CA SER A 286 -9.51 6.24 -15.53
C SER A 286 -8.55 5.55 -14.56
N PHE A 287 -8.37 4.25 -14.76
CA PHE A 287 -7.32 3.50 -14.06
C PHE A 287 -5.93 3.93 -14.56
N ILE A 288 -5.74 3.92 -15.89
CA ILE A 288 -4.49 4.31 -16.53
C ILE A 288 -4.34 5.84 -16.44
N PRO A 289 -3.17 6.37 -16.05
CA PRO A 289 -2.92 7.81 -16.01
C PRO A 289 -3.23 8.49 -17.34
N PHE A 290 -3.91 9.63 -17.30
CA PHE A 290 -4.32 10.45 -18.45
C PHE A 290 -5.26 9.80 -19.46
N GLN A 291 -5.65 8.53 -19.29
CA GLN A 291 -6.57 7.88 -20.22
C GLN A 291 -7.92 8.60 -20.29
N ALA A 292 -8.46 9.11 -19.18
CA ALA A 292 -9.70 9.88 -19.19
C ALA A 292 -9.58 11.21 -19.97
N VAL A 293 -8.38 11.79 -20.04
CA VAL A 293 -8.10 12.98 -20.84
C VAL A 293 -8.04 12.62 -22.32
N LEU A 294 -7.37 11.53 -22.67
CA LEU A 294 -7.29 11.02 -24.04
C LEU A 294 -8.69 10.65 -24.59
N GLU A 295 -9.58 10.20 -23.72
CA GLU A 295 -10.98 9.89 -24.03
C GLU A 295 -11.91 11.12 -23.94
N SER A 296 -11.38 12.33 -23.74
CA SER A 296 -12.14 13.58 -23.61
C SER A 296 -13.18 13.60 -22.49
N ARG A 297 -13.06 12.70 -21.50
CA ARG A 297 -13.89 12.68 -20.27
C ARG A 297 -13.40 13.71 -19.24
N GLN A 298 -12.16 14.18 -19.40
CA GLN A 298 -11.49 15.16 -18.55
C GLN A 298 -10.72 16.16 -19.41
N SER A 299 -10.59 17.41 -18.94
CA SER A 299 -9.79 18.44 -19.60
C SER A 299 -8.43 18.61 -18.93
N MET A 300 -7.37 18.85 -19.71
CA MET A 300 -6.06 19.24 -19.18
C MET A 300 -6.12 20.57 -18.43
N ASP A 301 -6.97 21.50 -18.87
CA ASP A 301 -7.11 22.81 -18.22
C ASP A 301 -7.63 22.68 -16.78
N ASP A 302 -8.54 21.74 -16.55
CA ASP A 302 -9.09 21.47 -15.22
C ASP A 302 -8.02 20.83 -14.32
N ILE A 303 -7.24 19.88 -14.87
CA ILE A 303 -6.11 19.28 -14.15
C ILE A 303 -5.12 20.36 -13.72
N VAL A 304 -4.71 21.25 -14.63
CA VAL A 304 -3.75 22.31 -14.33
C VAL A 304 -4.26 23.28 -13.27
N LYS A 305 -5.57 23.56 -13.22
CA LYS A 305 -6.18 24.45 -12.22
C LYS A 305 -6.36 23.81 -10.85
N GLU A 306 -6.61 22.50 -10.80
CA GLU A 306 -7.02 21.82 -9.57
C GLU A 306 -5.90 21.01 -8.91
N VAL A 307 -4.86 20.63 -9.65
CA VAL A 307 -3.73 19.89 -9.07
C VAL A 307 -3.09 20.75 -7.98
N PRO A 308 -2.84 20.20 -6.78
CA PRO A 308 -2.17 20.93 -5.71
C PRO A 308 -0.67 21.03 -6.00
N TRP A 309 -0.29 21.91 -6.92
CA TRP A 309 1.09 22.05 -7.42
C TRP A 309 2.12 22.25 -6.32
N TRP A 310 1.79 23.06 -5.30
CA TRP A 310 2.70 23.27 -4.17
C TRP A 310 2.97 21.96 -3.42
N ALA A 311 1.95 21.12 -3.22
CA ALA A 311 2.10 19.86 -2.51
C ALA A 311 2.82 18.82 -3.36
N LEU A 312 2.63 18.87 -4.68
CA LEU A 312 3.40 18.06 -5.62
C LEU A 312 4.89 18.44 -5.58
N VAL A 313 5.21 19.74 -5.66
CA VAL A 313 6.60 20.23 -5.58
C VAL A 313 7.25 19.88 -4.24
N VAL A 314 6.60 20.22 -3.12
CA VAL A 314 7.11 19.89 -1.77
C VAL A 314 7.24 18.38 -1.60
N GLY A 315 6.23 17.62 -2.02
CA GLY A 315 6.23 16.17 -1.96
C GLY A 315 7.34 15.55 -2.79
N THR A 316 7.65 16.09 -3.98
CA THR A 316 8.77 15.62 -4.81
C THR A 316 10.12 15.89 -4.15
N VAL A 317 10.31 17.07 -3.56
CA VAL A 317 11.54 17.39 -2.81
C VAL A 317 11.71 16.46 -1.61
N VAL A 318 10.66 16.27 -0.81
CA VAL A 318 10.67 15.34 0.33
C VAL A 318 10.91 13.90 -0.15
N GLY A 319 10.25 13.49 -1.23
CA GLY A 319 10.42 12.18 -1.85
C GLY A 319 11.86 11.92 -2.28
N TYR A 320 12.52 12.91 -2.88
CA TYR A 320 13.94 12.83 -3.22
C TYR A 320 14.81 12.62 -1.97
N GLN A 321 14.58 13.37 -0.90
CA GLN A 321 15.33 13.21 0.35
C GLN A 321 15.13 11.83 0.97
N ILE A 322 13.89 11.33 0.97
CA ILE A 322 13.58 9.96 1.44
C ILE A 322 14.29 8.93 0.57
N GLN A 323 14.25 9.07 -0.76
CA GLN A 323 14.89 8.14 -1.68
C GLN A 323 16.42 8.14 -1.49
N GLN A 324 17.04 9.30 -1.35
CA GLN A 324 18.47 9.43 -1.06
C GLN A 324 18.81 8.76 0.28
N ALA A 325 18.08 9.09 1.35
CA ALA A 325 18.30 8.48 2.66
C ALA A 325 18.11 6.95 2.63
N PHE A 326 17.13 6.45 1.89
CA PHE A 326 16.86 5.03 1.71
C PHE A 326 18.01 4.33 0.97
N VAL A 327 18.46 4.87 -0.16
CA VAL A 327 19.57 4.28 -0.93
C VAL A 327 20.88 4.37 -0.14
N SER A 328 21.17 5.52 0.48
CA SER A 328 22.32 5.65 1.37
C SER A 328 22.26 4.65 2.52
N PHE A 329 21.09 4.45 3.14
CA PHE A 329 20.92 3.45 4.19
C PHE A 329 21.29 2.04 3.70
N LEU A 330 20.80 1.65 2.52
CA LEU A 330 21.06 0.33 1.94
C LEU A 330 22.53 0.17 1.51
N VAL A 331 23.12 1.18 0.88
CA VAL A 331 24.50 1.12 0.38
C VAL A 331 25.52 1.22 1.51
N GLU A 332 25.34 2.17 2.44
CA GLU A 332 26.35 2.47 3.47
C GLU A 332 26.32 1.50 4.66
N ASN A 333 25.14 1.10 5.12
CA ASN A 333 25.03 0.27 6.33
C ASN A 333 25.06 -1.23 6.03
N VAL A 334 24.69 -1.64 4.82
CA VAL A 334 24.69 -3.06 4.43
C VAL A 334 25.88 -3.38 3.54
N GLY A 335 26.22 -2.48 2.61
CA GLY A 335 27.36 -2.66 1.69
C GLY A 335 28.75 -2.47 2.31
N ARG A 336 28.88 -1.83 3.48
CA ARG A 336 30.17 -1.69 4.21
C ARG A 336 30.29 -2.54 5.48
N ALA A 337 29.23 -3.25 5.89
CA ALA A 337 29.26 -4.13 7.05
C ALA A 337 29.82 -5.54 6.73
N LEU A 338 30.37 -5.71 5.52
CA LEU A 338 31.19 -6.82 5.05
C LEU A 338 32.51 -6.28 4.51
#